data_AF-A0A6C0F668-F1
#
_entry.id   AF-A0A6C0F668-F1
#
_cell.length_a   1.000
_cell.length_b   1.000
_cell.length_c   1.000
_cell.angle_alpha   90.00
_cell.angle_beta   90.00
_cell.angle_gamma   90.00
#
_symmetry.space_group_name_H-M   'P 1'
#
loop_
_entity.id
_entity.type
_entity.pdbx_description
1 polymer ?
#
loop_
_entity_poly.entity_id
_entity_poly.type
_entity_poly.pdbx_seq_one_letter_code
_entity_poly.pdbx_strand_id
1 'polypeptide(L)'
;MDETDSSIFTMTKIAGNALYGAGVWTVEIGGIYFVWVAIHYGAAHAYTSFCANSSIYGFIASPLLVAAPHCVAFRWAINTGASVIGTMWVILGTWISAKLLARVTLKKE
;
A
#
# COMPACT_ATOMS: atom_id res chain seq x y z
N MET A 1 -16.35 45.47 -7.70
CA MET A 1 -15.88 44.10 -7.48
C MET A 1 -16.49 43.66 -6.18
N ASP A 2 -17.40 42.70 -6.25
CA ASP A 2 -18.33 42.35 -5.18
C ASP A 2 -17.75 41.24 -4.28
N GLU A 3 -18.12 41.21 -3.01
CA GLU A 3 -17.54 40.31 -1.99
C GLU A 3 -17.78 38.81 -2.30
N THR A 4 -18.81 38.54 -3.10
CA THR A 4 -19.17 37.24 -3.68
C THR A 4 -18.15 36.70 -4.69
N ASP A 5 -17.53 37.55 -5.50
CA ASP A 5 -16.54 37.10 -6.49
C ASP A 5 -15.22 36.65 -5.82
N SER A 6 -14.85 37.33 -4.74
CA SER A 6 -13.69 37.00 -3.90
C SER A 6 -13.83 35.64 -3.23
N SER A 7 -15.02 35.34 -2.68
CA SER A 7 -15.31 34.08 -2.01
C SER A 7 -15.39 32.90 -3.00
N ILE A 8 -15.99 33.08 -4.18
CA ILE A 8 -16.02 32.06 -5.24
C ILE A 8 -14.60 31.74 -5.76
N PHE A 9 -13.76 32.75 -5.96
CA PHE A 9 -12.37 32.55 -6.38
C PHE A 9 -11.53 31.84 -5.30
N THR A 10 -11.79 32.14 -4.03
CA THR A 10 -11.12 31.47 -2.90
C THR A 10 -11.55 30.00 -2.80
N MET A 11 -12.84 29.71 -2.93
CA MET A 11 -13.37 28.33 -2.90
C MET A 11 -12.87 27.47 -4.07
N THR A 12 -12.79 28.03 -5.28
CA THR A 12 -12.26 27.33 -6.47
C THR A 12 -10.77 27.01 -6.33
N LYS A 13 -9.96 27.91 -5.74
CA LYS A 13 -8.56 27.61 -5.39
C LYS A 13 -8.43 26.54 -4.31
N ILE A 14 -9.26 26.57 -3.28
CA ILE A 14 -9.24 25.56 -2.20
C ILE A 14 -9.60 24.18 -2.78
N ALA A 15 -10.67 24.11 -3.59
CA ALA A 15 -11.06 22.88 -4.26
C ALA A 15 -9.98 22.39 -5.25
N GLY A 16 -9.37 23.28 -6.02
CA GLY A 16 -8.27 22.97 -6.93
C GLY A 16 -7.04 22.42 -6.23
N ASN A 17 -6.62 23.05 -5.12
CA ASN A 17 -5.50 22.58 -4.31
C ASN A 17 -5.80 21.24 -3.63
N ALA A 18 -7.04 21.02 -3.18
CA ALA A 18 -7.46 19.75 -2.59
C ALA A 18 -7.47 18.62 -3.64
N LEU A 19 -7.91 18.88 -4.86
CA LEU A 19 -7.90 17.91 -5.96
C LEU A 19 -6.49 17.61 -6.45
N TYR A 20 -5.64 18.64 -6.59
CA TYR A 20 -4.23 18.47 -6.93
C TYR A 20 -3.49 17.68 -5.86
N GLY A 21 -3.70 18.03 -4.59
CA GLY A 21 -3.17 17.29 -3.45
C GLY A 21 -3.61 15.83 -3.50
N ALA A 22 -4.92 15.57 -3.56
CA ALA A 22 -5.45 14.21 -3.66
C ALA A 22 -4.84 13.43 -4.83
N GLY A 23 -4.74 14.05 -6.02
CA GLY A 23 -4.13 13.46 -7.21
C GLY A 23 -2.69 13.01 -6.98
N VAL A 24 -1.84 13.91 -6.47
CA VAL A 24 -0.44 13.61 -6.14
C VAL A 24 -0.35 12.47 -5.11
N TRP A 25 -1.15 12.53 -4.04
CA TRP A 25 -1.19 11.47 -3.02
C TRP A 25 -1.54 10.09 -3.61
N THR A 26 -2.49 10.01 -4.54
CA THR A 26 -2.84 8.74 -5.21
C THR A 26 -1.71 8.19 -6.07
N VAL A 27 -0.97 9.03 -6.79
CA VAL A 27 0.10 8.59 -7.68
C VAL A 27 1.31 8.10 -6.87
N GLU A 28 1.69 8.84 -5.83
CA GLU A 28 2.78 8.48 -4.92
C GLU A 28 2.48 7.18 -4.17
N ILE A 29 1.31 7.07 -3.55
CA ILE A 29 0.88 5.86 -2.81
C ILE A 29 0.67 4.68 -3.76
N GLY A 30 0.12 4.92 -4.95
CA GLY A 30 -0.12 3.90 -5.96
C GLY A 30 1.19 3.28 -6.48
N GLY A 31 2.20 4.09 -6.77
CA GLY A 31 3.49 3.62 -7.25
C GLY A 31 4.20 2.72 -6.24
N ILE A 32 4.28 3.16 -4.98
CA ILE A 32 4.91 2.37 -3.91
C ILE A 32 4.14 1.08 -3.60
N TYR A 33 2.81 1.09 -3.73
CA TYR A 33 1.99 -0.13 -3.58
C TYR A 33 2.38 -1.21 -4.60
N PHE A 34 2.47 -0.86 -5.88
CA PHE A 34 2.85 -1.84 -6.92
C PHE A 34 4.26 -2.38 -6.73
N VAL A 35 5.21 -1.54 -6.29
CA VAL A 35 6.57 -1.98 -5.96
C VAL A 35 6.56 -3.03 -4.85
N TRP A 36 5.85 -2.78 -3.74
CA TRP A 36 5.77 -3.75 -2.64
C TRP A 36 5.04 -5.04 -3.03
N VAL A 37 4.00 -4.97 -3.86
CA VAL A 37 3.33 -6.15 -4.40
C VAL A 37 4.29 -6.97 -5.27
N ALA A 38 5.04 -6.33 -6.16
CA ALA A 38 6.02 -7.00 -7.00
C ALA A 38 7.14 -7.66 -6.18
N ILE A 39 7.67 -6.97 -5.17
CA ILE A 39 8.69 -7.51 -4.25
C ILE A 39 8.12 -8.71 -3.48
N HIS A 40 6.93 -8.58 -2.89
CA HIS A 40 6.31 -9.64 -2.11
C HIS A 40 6.03 -10.88 -2.97
N TYR A 41 5.41 -10.69 -4.13
CA TYR A 41 5.10 -11.77 -5.07
C TYR A 41 6.38 -12.45 -5.59
N GLY A 42 7.36 -11.66 -6.04
CA GLY A 42 8.62 -12.18 -6.56
C GLY A 42 9.43 -12.92 -5.50
N ALA A 43 9.53 -12.36 -4.29
CA ALA A 43 10.25 -13.01 -3.19
C ALA A 43 9.60 -14.32 -2.76
N ALA A 44 8.27 -14.42 -2.74
CA ALA A 44 7.56 -15.65 -2.41
C ALA A 44 7.87 -16.79 -3.40
N HIS A 45 7.88 -16.50 -4.71
CA HIS A 45 8.21 -17.48 -5.75
C HIS A 45 9.70 -17.82 -5.78
N ALA A 46 10.58 -16.83 -5.58
CA ALA A 46 12.01 -17.06 -5.49
C ALA A 46 12.36 -17.93 -4.26
N TYR A 47 11.71 -17.69 -3.12
CA TYR A 47 11.94 -18.46 -1.90
C TYR A 47 11.62 -19.95 -2.07
N THR A 48 10.46 -20.28 -2.66
CA THR A 48 10.09 -21.69 -2.90
C THR A 48 10.98 -22.34 -3.98
N SER A 49 11.51 -21.57 -4.92
CA SER A 49 12.40 -22.11 -5.96
C SER A 49 13.81 -22.40 -5.44
N PHE A 50 14.37 -21.50 -4.63
CA PHE A 50 15.78 -21.57 -4.19
C PHE A 50 15.97 -22.12 -2.78
N CYS A 51 15.05 -21.82 -1.85
CA CYS A 51 15.23 -22.08 -0.41
C CYS A 51 14.37 -23.23 0.11
N ALA A 52 13.19 -23.44 -0.47
CA ALA A 52 12.20 -24.41 -0.02
C ALA A 52 11.59 -25.17 -1.21
N ASN A 53 12.46 -25.76 -2.04
CA ASN A 53 12.05 -26.52 -3.21
C ASN A 53 11.19 -27.74 -2.80
N SER A 54 10.13 -28.04 -3.55
CA SER A 54 9.13 -29.07 -3.24
C SER A 54 9.62 -30.53 -3.38
N SER A 55 10.93 -30.75 -3.53
CA SER A 55 11.55 -32.08 -3.61
C SER A 55 11.98 -32.59 -2.23
N ILE A 56 12.14 -33.92 -2.09
CA ILE A 56 12.63 -34.55 -0.84
C ILE A 56 14.03 -34.03 -0.48
N TYR A 57 14.89 -33.83 -1.48
CA TYR A 57 16.20 -33.20 -1.28
C TYR A 57 16.05 -31.75 -0.79
N GLY A 58 15.16 -30.97 -1.42
CA GLY A 58 14.84 -29.62 -0.98
C GLY A 58 14.39 -29.56 0.47
N PHE A 59 13.54 -30.50 0.91
CA PHE A 59 13.08 -30.60 2.29
C PHE A 59 14.23 -30.83 3.29
N ILE A 60 15.13 -31.76 2.98
CA ILE A 60 16.29 -32.07 3.85
C ILE A 60 17.31 -30.92 3.85
N ALA A 61 17.52 -30.28 2.70
CA ALA A 61 18.47 -29.17 2.56
C ALA A 61 17.93 -27.84 3.11
N SER A 62 16.60 -27.66 3.18
CA SER A 62 15.91 -26.45 3.67
C SER A 62 16.46 -25.89 4.99
N PRO A 63 16.65 -26.68 6.07
CA PRO A 63 17.19 -26.16 7.34
C PRO A 63 18.63 -25.64 7.24
N LEU A 64 19.41 -26.08 6.25
CA LEU A 64 20.76 -25.56 6.00
C LEU A 64 20.70 -24.30 5.14
N LEU A 65 19.84 -24.30 4.12
CA LEU A 65 19.67 -23.16 3.21
C LEU A 65 18.97 -21.96 3.86
N VAL A 66 18.17 -22.17 4.91
CA VAL A 66 17.44 -21.06 5.58
C VAL A 66 18.40 -20.00 6.15
N ALA A 67 19.64 -20.36 6.48
CA ALA A 67 20.67 -19.44 6.95
C ALA A 67 21.41 -18.72 5.80
N ALA A 68 21.20 -19.12 4.54
CA ALA A 68 21.83 -18.49 3.41
C ALA A 68 21.33 -17.04 3.25
N PRO A 69 22.22 -16.09 2.89
CA PRO A 69 21.88 -14.67 2.89
C PRO A 69 20.71 -14.33 1.95
N HIS A 70 20.61 -15.01 0.80
CA HIS A 70 19.50 -14.81 -0.13
C HIS A 70 18.16 -15.30 0.44
N CYS A 71 18.12 -16.42 1.16
CA CYS A 71 16.91 -16.94 1.80
C CYS A 71 16.45 -16.05 2.95
N VAL A 72 17.39 -15.47 3.71
CA VAL A 72 17.09 -14.48 4.74
C VAL A 72 16.47 -13.22 4.12
N ALA A 73 17.04 -12.73 3.01
CA ALA A 73 16.52 -11.57 2.29
C ALA A 73 15.10 -11.79 1.76
N PHE A 74 14.85 -12.94 1.12
CA PHE A 74 13.50 -13.29 0.64
C PHE A 74 12.51 -13.42 1.78
N ARG A 75 12.89 -14.08 2.89
CA ARG A 75 12.01 -14.21 4.06
C ARG A 75 11.66 -12.87 4.68
N TRP A 76 12.62 -11.96 4.77
CA TRP A 76 12.37 -10.58 5.19
C TRP A 76 11.42 -9.87 4.23
N ALA A 77 11.69 -9.93 2.93
CA ALA A 77 10.86 -9.28 1.90
C ALA A 77 9.41 -9.79 1.90
N ILE A 78 9.20 -11.10 2.09
CA ILE A 78 7.87 -11.70 2.20
C ILE A 78 7.12 -11.15 3.43
N ASN A 79 7.75 -11.21 4.61
CA ASN A 79 7.12 -10.81 5.87
C ASN A 79 6.85 -9.31 5.94
N THR A 80 7.86 -8.50 5.59
CA THR A 80 7.73 -7.04 5.56
C THR A 80 6.78 -6.59 4.47
N GLY A 81 6.88 -7.16 3.26
CA GLY A 81 5.98 -6.84 2.16
C GLY A 81 4.52 -7.11 2.50
N ALA A 82 4.22 -8.26 3.12
CA ALA A 82 2.87 -8.58 3.59
C ALA A 82 2.36 -7.56 4.61
N SER A 83 3.20 -7.17 5.57
CA SER A 83 2.85 -6.19 6.59
C SER A 83 2.58 -4.80 5.99
N VAL A 84 3.43 -4.33 5.07
CA VAL A 84 3.28 -3.04 4.39
C VAL A 84 2.00 -3.01 3.55
N ILE A 85 1.76 -4.04 2.73
CA ILE A 85 0.53 -4.16 1.92
C ILE A 85 -0.70 -4.17 2.83
N GLY A 86 -0.65 -4.88 3.95
CA GLY A 86 -1.72 -4.91 4.94
C GLY A 86 -2.01 -3.52 5.53
N THR A 87 -0.98 -2.78 5.94
CA THR A 87 -1.12 -1.41 6.45
C THR A 87 -1.73 -0.47 5.41
N MET A 88 -1.33 -0.58 4.15
CA MET A 88 -1.93 0.20 3.05
C MET A 88 -3.43 -0.06 2.93
N TRP A 89 -3.85 -1.33 3.07
CA TRP A 89 -5.26 -1.70 3.04
C TRP A 89 -6.06 -1.15 4.23
N VAL A 90 -5.45 -1.12 5.42
CA VAL A 90 -6.04 -0.48 6.60
C VAL A 90 -6.26 1.01 6.36
N ILE A 91 -5.26 1.73 5.83
CA ILE A 91 -5.37 3.17 5.55
C ILE A 91 -6.52 3.45 4.58
N LEU A 92 -6.64 2.66 3.50
CA LEU A 92 -7.74 2.78 2.55
C LEU A 92 -9.10 2.50 3.20
N GLY A 93 -9.20 1.44 4.01
CA GLY A 93 -10.42 1.12 4.76
C GLY A 93 -10.82 2.24 5.74
N THR A 94 -9.86 2.82 6.44
CA THR A 94 -10.08 3.97 7.35
C THR A 94 -10.58 5.20 6.58
N TRP A 95 -9.99 5.50 5.42
CA TRP A 95 -10.42 6.62 4.57
C TRP A 95 -11.86 6.44 4.07
N ILE A 96 -12.20 5.25 3.58
CA ILE A 96 -13.58 4.92 3.16
C ILE A 96 -14.55 5.08 4.32
N SER A 97 -14.21 4.52 5.49
CA SER A 97 -15.03 4.60 6.69
C SER A 97 -15.27 6.04 7.13
N ALA A 98 -14.23 6.88 7.11
CA ALA A 98 -14.34 8.30 7.45
C ALA A 98 -15.28 9.05 6.50
N LYS A 99 -15.21 8.77 5.19
CA LYS A 99 -16.12 9.38 4.20
C LYS A 99 -17.55 8.91 4.39
N LEU A 100 -17.78 7.62 4.64
CA LEU A 100 -19.12 7.08 4.90
C LEU A 100 -19.73 7.71 6.15
N LEU A 101 -18.98 7.78 7.25
CA LEU A 101 -19.44 8.41 8.49
C LEU A 101 -19.78 9.89 8.30
N ALA A 102 -18.95 10.65 7.58
CA ALA A 102 -19.23 12.05 7.28
C ALA A 102 -20.55 12.22 6.51
N ARG A 103 -20.86 11.32 5.56
CA ARG A 103 -22.13 11.37 4.82
C ARG A 103 -23.33 10.98 5.68
N VAL A 104 -23.18 10.04 6.60
CA VAL A 104 -24.25 9.63 7.52
C VAL A 104 -24.58 10.74 8.51
N THR A 105 -23.58 11.39 9.11
CA THR A 105 -23.80 12.46 10.09
C THR A 105 -24.45 13.69 9.45
N LEU A 106 -24.03 14.07 8.24
CA LEU A 106 -24.60 15.23 7.53
C LEU A 106 -26.04 15.03 7.02
N LYS A 107 -26.52 13.78 6.90
CA LYS A 107 -27.92 13.51 6.53
C LYS A 107 -28.89 13.63 7.71
N LYS A 108 -28.37 13.75 8.93
CA LYS A 108 -29.17 13.73 10.16
C LYS A 108 -29.66 15.13 10.59
N GLU A 109 -29.22 16.20 9.92
CA GLU A 109 -29.67 17.58 10.13
C GLU A 109 -30.63 18.05 9.03
#